data_AF-A0A158L3G1-F1
#
_entry.id   AF-A0A158L3G1-F1
#
_cell.length_a   1.000
_cell.length_b   1.000
_cell.length_c   1.000
_cell.angle_alpha   90.00
_cell.angle_beta   90.00
_cell.angle_gamma   90.00
#
_symmetry.space_group_name_H-M   'P 1'
#
loop_
_entity.id
_entity.type
_entity.pdbx_description
1 polymer ?
#
loop_
_entity_poly.entity_id
_entity_poly.type
_entity_poly.pdbx_seq_one_letter_code
_entity_poly.pdbx_strand_id
1 'polypeptide(L)'
;MRIEAAMLAGTHWLNAALHRLGVTQPGKDVFHTYLLTVNEYRRLCVADEEMVRALSEIEDLRPPYVRGNHAGAQAAAERADALLTAIRRKATSGN
;
A
#
# COMPACT_ATOMS: atom_id res chain seq x y z
N MET A 1 -11.12 12.02 1.35
CA MET A 1 -10.47 11.86 0.03
C MET A 1 -8.98 11.48 0.11
N ARG A 2 -8.15 12.10 0.97
CA ARG A 2 -6.69 11.82 1.06
C ARG A 2 -6.31 10.34 1.27
N ILE A 3 -6.95 9.66 2.23
CA ILE A 3 -6.67 8.24 2.50
C ILE A 3 -6.95 7.34 1.27
N GLU A 4 -8.07 7.56 0.57
CA GLU A 4 -8.39 6.83 -0.67
C GLU A 4 -7.41 7.16 -1.80
N ALA A 5 -6.99 8.42 -1.93
CA ALA A 5 -5.99 8.82 -2.90
C ALA A 5 -4.63 8.15 -2.61
N ALA A 6 -4.23 8.10 -1.33
CA ALA A 6 -3.03 7.39 -0.89
C ALA A 6 -3.11 5.89 -1.16
N MET A 7 -4.28 5.28 -0.98
CA MET A 7 -4.52 3.87 -1.30
C MET A 7 -4.31 3.59 -2.79
N LEU A 8 -4.96 4.36 -3.67
CA LEU A 8 -4.84 4.19 -5.12
C LEU A 8 -3.39 4.42 -5.59
N ALA A 9 -2.79 5.53 -5.20
CA ALA A 9 -1.41 5.85 -5.59
C ALA A 9 -0.40 4.85 -5.02
N GLY A 10 -0.57 4.43 -3.76
CA GLY A 10 0.29 3.44 -3.10
C GLY A 10 0.24 2.09 -3.79
N THR A 11 -0.95 1.65 -4.22
CA THR A 11 -1.14 0.43 -4.99
C THR A 11 -0.39 0.47 -6.32
N HIS A 12 -0.47 1.59 -7.05
CA HIS A 12 0.27 1.74 -8.31
C HIS A 12 1.78 1.72 -8.11
N TRP A 13 2.30 2.40 -7.08
CA TRP A 13 3.74 2.37 -6.78
C TRP A 13 4.23 1.00 -6.36
N LEU A 14 3.47 0.28 -5.53
CA LEU A 14 3.80 -1.08 -5.11
C LEU A 14 3.84 -2.01 -6.33
N ASN A 15 2.80 -2.03 -7.16
CA ASN A 15 2.76 -2.89 -8.35
C ASN A 15 3.90 -2.57 -9.31
N ALA A 16 4.15 -1.29 -9.60
CA ALA A 16 5.27 -0.89 -10.44
C ALA A 16 6.61 -1.43 -9.90
N ALA A 17 6.84 -1.38 -8.58
CA ALA A 17 8.05 -1.91 -7.96
C ALA A 17 8.12 -3.44 -8.02
N LEU A 18 7.03 -4.14 -7.69
CA LEU A 18 6.98 -5.60 -7.72
C LEU A 18 7.17 -6.17 -9.13
N HIS A 19 6.63 -5.49 -10.16
CA HIS A 19 6.86 -5.87 -11.55
C HIS A 19 8.32 -5.68 -11.96
N ARG A 20 8.95 -4.56 -11.60
CA ARG A 20 10.38 -4.34 -11.89
C ARG A 20 11.27 -5.37 -11.20
N LEU A 21 10.91 -5.80 -9.99
CA LEU A 21 11.62 -6.84 -9.25
C LEU A 21 11.32 -8.26 -9.77
N GLY A 22 10.41 -8.43 -10.73
CA GLY A 22 9.99 -9.74 -11.25
C GLY A 22 9.18 -10.58 -10.26
N VAL A 23 8.70 -9.98 -9.16
CA VAL A 23 7.93 -10.67 -8.11
C VAL A 23 6.50 -10.96 -8.56
N THR A 24 5.94 -10.06 -9.37
CA THR A 24 4.62 -10.19 -10.01
C THR A 24 4.77 -10.09 -11.53
N GLN A 25 4.03 -10.92 -12.26
CA GLN A 25 4.02 -10.91 -13.72
C GLN A 25 3.21 -9.72 -14.27
N PRO A 26 3.49 -9.26 -15.49
CA PRO A 26 2.61 -8.31 -16.17
C PRO A 26 1.15 -8.81 -16.19
N GLY A 27 0.21 -7.94 -15.80
CA GLY A 27 -1.22 -8.29 -15.69
C GLY A 27 -1.61 -9.04 -14.41
N LYS A 28 -0.69 -9.17 -13.45
CA LYS A 28 -0.95 -9.72 -12.11
C LYS A 28 -0.65 -8.68 -11.03
N ASP A 29 -1.59 -7.75 -10.89
CA ASP A 29 -1.51 -6.66 -9.95
C ASP A 29 -2.10 -7.05 -8.59
N VAL A 30 -1.51 -6.52 -7.52
CA VAL A 30 -2.12 -6.48 -6.20
C VAL A 30 -3.17 -5.38 -6.20
N PHE A 31 -4.41 -5.71 -5.85
CA PHE A 31 -5.49 -4.73 -5.69
C PHE A 31 -5.69 -4.32 -4.24
N HIS A 32 -5.82 -5.33 -3.37
CA HIS A 32 -5.96 -5.14 -1.94
C HIS A 32 -5.10 -6.14 -1.18
N THR A 33 -4.43 -5.68 -0.12
CA THR A 33 -3.57 -6.58 0.67
C THR A 33 -4.39 -7.55 1.51
N TYR A 34 -5.57 -7.15 1.98
CA TYR A 34 -6.50 -8.03 2.71
C TYR A 34 -7.20 -9.08 1.84
N LEU A 35 -7.13 -8.98 0.50
CA LEU A 35 -7.64 -10.00 -0.42
C LEU A 35 -6.59 -11.05 -0.80
N LEU A 36 -5.33 -10.83 -0.42
CA LEU A 36 -4.27 -11.80 -0.66
C LEU A 36 -4.43 -13.00 0.27
N THR A 37 -4.11 -14.19 -0.24
CA THR A 37 -3.88 -15.32 0.65
C THR A 37 -2.68 -15.03 1.56
N VAL A 38 -2.65 -15.67 2.73
CA VAL A 38 -1.52 -15.53 3.69
C VAL A 38 -0.18 -15.84 3.03
N ASN A 39 -0.13 -16.83 2.13
CA ASN A 39 1.09 -17.20 1.43
C ASN A 39 1.52 -16.14 0.41
N GLU A 40 0.57 -15.56 -0.33
CA GLU A 40 0.87 -14.45 -1.25
C GLU A 40 1.36 -13.23 -0.50
N TYR A 41 0.67 -12.83 0.57
CA TYR A 41 1.09 -11.70 1.41
C TYR A 41 2.52 -11.88 1.91
N ARG A 42 2.82 -13.04 2.51
CA ARG A 42 4.17 -13.37 3.00
C ARG A 42 5.21 -13.35 1.89
N ARG A 43 4.89 -13.90 0.71
CA ARG A 43 5.79 -13.90 -0.45
C ARG A 43 6.12 -12.46 -0.90
N LEU A 44 5.14 -11.55 -0.88
CA LEU A 44 5.39 -10.15 -1.20
C LEU A 44 6.21 -9.45 -0.13
N CYS A 45 5.98 -9.73 1.16
CA CYS A 45 6.82 -9.19 2.24
C CYS A 45 8.28 -9.65 2.16
N VAL A 46 8.55 -10.87 1.66
CA VAL A 46 9.93 -11.31 1.40
C VAL A 46 10.61 -10.43 0.34
N ALA A 47 9.86 -9.93 -0.65
CA ALA A 47 10.40 -9.04 -1.66
C ALA A 47 10.62 -7.61 -1.14
N ASP A 48 9.63 -7.04 -0.45
CA ASP A 48 9.78 -5.76 0.23
C ASP A 48 8.74 -5.60 1.35
N GLU A 49 9.14 -5.91 2.58
CA GLU A 49 8.25 -5.86 3.74
C GLU A 49 7.76 -4.44 4.05
N GLU A 50 8.62 -3.43 3.90
CA GLU A 50 8.27 -2.04 4.22
C GLU A 50 7.16 -1.53 3.30
N MET A 51 7.27 -1.74 1.98
CA MET A 51 6.24 -1.31 1.04
C MET A 51 4.92 -2.04 1.24
N VAL A 52 4.96 -3.38 1.43
CA VAL A 52 3.75 -4.18 1.58
C VAL A 52 3.00 -3.84 2.86
N ARG A 53 3.71 -3.71 3.99
CA ARG A 53 3.11 -3.30 5.26
C ARG A 53 2.56 -1.88 5.22
N ALA A 54 3.28 -0.95 4.55
CA ALA A 54 2.79 0.42 4.41
C ALA A 54 1.47 0.49 3.65
N LEU A 55 1.32 -0.31 2.57
CA LEU A 55 0.04 -0.37 1.84
C LEU A 55 -1.07 -1.01 2.69
N SER A 56 -0.78 -2.09 3.41
CA SER A 56 -1.74 -2.69 4.34
C SER A 56 -2.22 -1.70 5.40
N GLU A 57 -1.32 -0.92 5.96
CA GLU A 57 -1.69 0.08 6.96
C GLU A 57 -2.57 1.19 6.35
N ILE A 58 -2.29 1.63 5.12
CA ILE A 58 -3.20 2.57 4.41
C ILE A 58 -4.59 1.95 4.24
N GLU A 59 -4.69 0.66 3.93
CA GLU A 59 -5.97 -0.04 3.83
C GLU A 59 -6.72 -0.09 5.15
N ASP A 60 -6.04 -0.39 6.25
CA ASP A 60 -6.61 -0.48 7.59
C ASP A 60 -7.16 0.87 8.09
N LEU A 61 -6.62 1.99 7.60
CA LEU A 61 -7.16 3.33 7.89
C LEU A 61 -8.51 3.60 7.19
N ARG A 62 -8.85 2.88 6.12
CA ARG A 62 -10.04 3.20 5.31
C ARG A 62 -11.36 2.91 6.03
N PRO A 63 -11.61 1.71 6.61
CA PRO A 63 -12.87 1.43 7.26
C PRO A 63 -13.24 2.45 8.36
N PRO A 64 -12.39 2.77 9.34
CA PRO A 64 -12.77 3.69 10.43
C PRO A 64 -12.88 5.15 9.98
N TYR A 65 -11.99 5.63 9.10
CA TYR A 65 -11.84 7.07 8.82
C TYR A 65 -12.45 7.55 7.51
N VAL A 66 -12.69 6.65 6.55
CA VAL A 66 -13.37 6.99 5.29
C VAL A 66 -14.86 6.68 5.36
N ARG A 67 -15.24 5.57 6.02
CA ARG A 67 -16.62 5.07 6.08
C ARG A 67 -17.22 5.06 7.48
N GLY A 68 -16.38 4.93 8.51
CA GLY A 68 -16.81 4.72 9.90
C GLY A 68 -17.00 5.99 10.74
N ASN A 69 -16.69 7.18 10.22
CA ASN A 69 -16.80 8.46 10.93
C ASN A 69 -16.09 8.49 12.30
N HIS A 70 -14.98 7.77 12.45
CA HIS A 70 -14.17 7.85 13.67
C HIS A 70 -13.53 9.24 13.80
N ALA A 71 -13.40 9.72 15.04
CA ALA A 71 -12.62 10.93 15.33
C ALA A 71 -11.14 10.75 14.92
N GLY A 72 -10.47 11.85 14.56
CA GLY A 72 -9.05 11.82 14.19
C GLY A 72 -8.75 11.56 12.70
N ALA A 73 -9.74 11.74 11.82
CA ALA A 73 -9.57 11.55 10.37
C ALA A 73 -8.42 12.38 9.75
N GLN A 74 -8.11 13.55 10.32
CA GLN A 74 -7.00 14.38 9.86
C GLN A 74 -5.64 13.72 10.14
N ALA A 75 -5.41 13.22 11.36
CA ALA A 75 -4.19 12.50 11.71
C ALA A 75 -4.06 11.19 10.91
N ALA A 76 -5.17 10.49 10.66
CA ALA A 76 -5.18 9.32 9.78
C ALA A 76 -4.79 9.67 8.34
N ALA A 77 -5.26 10.81 7.82
CA ALA A 77 -4.87 11.28 6.49
C ALA A 77 -3.38 11.64 6.41
N GLU A 78 -2.83 12.30 7.43
CA GLU A 78 -1.38 12.60 7.52
C GLU A 78 -0.55 11.32 7.59
N ARG A 79 -1.02 10.31 8.34
CA ARG A 79 -0.39 8.98 8.37
C ARG A 79 -0.41 8.32 7.00
N ALA A 80 -1.53 8.35 6.29
CA ALA A 80 -1.64 7.79 4.94
C ALA A 80 -0.67 8.47 3.96
N ASP A 81 -0.51 9.80 4.03
CA ASP A 81 0.44 10.54 3.18
C ASP A 81 1.91 10.20 3.50
N ALA A 82 2.24 10.00 4.77
CA ALA A 82 3.56 9.56 5.20
C ALA A 82 3.89 8.14 4.69
N LEU A 83 2.92 7.23 4.78
CA LEU A 83 3.04 5.86 4.27
C LEU A 83 3.19 5.84 2.74
N LEU A 84 2.40 6.64 2.02
CA LEU A 84 2.54 6.80 0.57
C LEU A 84 3.93 7.33 0.20
N THR A 85 4.45 8.28 0.96
CA THR A 85 5.80 8.83 0.73
C THR A 85 6.87 7.75 0.91
N ALA A 86 6.74 6.88 1.92
CA ALA A 86 7.63 5.74 2.12
C ALA A 86 7.58 4.74 0.95
N ILE A 87 6.37 4.37 0.51
CA ILE A 87 6.16 3.48 -0.64
C ILE A 87 6.81 4.08 -1.90
N ARG A 88 6.52 5.35 -2.20
CA ARG A 88 7.08 6.04 -3.37
C ARG A 88 8.60 6.08 -3.32
N ARG A 89 9.19 6.46 -2.18
CA ARG A 89 10.64 6.53 -2.00
C ARG A 89 11.28 5.18 -2.31
N LYS A 90 10.78 4.09 -1.72
CA LYS A 90 11.27 2.73 -1.96
C LYS A 90 11.09 2.32 -3.42
N ALA A 91 9.91 2.57 -3.97
CA ALA A 91 9.59 2.27 -5.36
C ALA A 91 10.47 3.04 -6.37
N THR A 92 11.11 4.14 -6.01
CA THR A 92 12.02 4.88 -6.91
C THR A 92 13.51 4.74 -6.55
N SER A 93 13.86 4.15 -5.40
CA SER A 93 15.25 4.05 -4.93
C SER A 93 16.03 2.89 -5.57
N GLY A 94 15.36 1.95 -6.22
CA GLY A 94 15.98 0.83 -6.93
C GLY A 94 16.40 1.15 -8.38
N ASN A 95 16.73 2.41 -8.67
CA ASN A 95 17.29 2.85 -9.96
C ASN A 95 18.81 2.95 -9.87
#